data_AF-A0A7C6R0P3-F1
#
_entry.id   AF-A0A7C6R0P3-F1
#
_cell.length_a   1.000
_cell.length_b   1.000
_cell.length_c   1.000
_cell.angle_alpha   90.00
_cell.angle_beta   90.00
_cell.angle_gamma   90.00
#
_symmetry.space_group_name_H-M   'P 1'
#
loop_
_entity.id
_entity.type
_entity.pdbx_description
1 polymer ?
#
loop_
_entity_poly.entity_id
_entity_poly.type
_entity_poly.pdbx_seq_one_letter_code
_entity_poly.pdbx_strand_id
1 'polypeptide(L)'
;MAAKVYSFPSREDQQVIQTAVQVFLKSQTGRARDTMLKTVRAVLDRYHISKFSFPDYVVEATRMPGYAVVRARKYVTGMVCPQCGEQLYGISSKVRILSVQEHRDYHLVTYGCRCGKVFAKPEQC
;
A
#
# COMPACT_ATOMS: atom_id res chain seq x y z
N MET A 1 -24.40 10.47 28.58
CA MET A 1 -24.19 9.90 27.22
C MET A 1 -23.24 8.72 27.36
N ALA A 2 -23.61 7.53 26.90
CA ALA A 2 -22.71 6.39 26.89
C ALA A 2 -21.63 6.58 25.81
N ALA A 3 -20.38 6.25 26.12
CA ALA A 3 -19.30 6.30 25.14
C ALA A 3 -19.54 5.23 24.04
N LYS A 4 -19.50 5.65 22.77
CA LYS A 4 -19.60 4.72 21.64
C LYS A 4 -18.23 4.08 21.42
N VAL A 5 -18.09 2.83 21.82
CA VAL A 5 -16.86 2.05 21.64
C VAL A 5 -16.83 1.52 20.21
N TYR A 6 -15.85 1.95 19.42
CA TYR A 6 -15.61 1.43 18.08
C TYR A 6 -14.61 0.29 18.15
N SER A 7 -14.93 -0.82 17.49
CA SER A 7 -13.99 -1.93 17.36
C SER A 7 -12.83 -1.54 16.43
N PHE A 8 -11.63 -1.97 16.79
CA PHE A 8 -10.46 -1.85 15.92
C PHE A 8 -10.24 -3.15 15.15
N PRO A 9 -9.56 -3.12 13.99
CA PRO A 9 -9.21 -4.33 13.25
C PRO A 9 -8.52 -5.36 14.13
N SER A 10 -9.11 -6.56 14.19
CA SER A 10 -8.53 -7.69 14.92
C SER A 10 -7.17 -8.09 14.34
N ARG A 11 -6.41 -8.92 15.06
CA ARG A 11 -5.13 -9.45 14.53
C ARG A 11 -5.33 -10.23 13.22
N GLU A 12 -6.43 -10.96 13.10
CA GLU A 12 -6.78 -11.71 11.90
C GLU A 12 -7.06 -10.76 10.73
N ASP A 13 -7.85 -9.70 10.95
CA ASP A 13 -8.14 -8.71 9.90
C ASP A 13 -6.87 -7.94 9.47
N GLN A 14 -5.97 -7.65 10.42
CA GLN A 14 -4.66 -7.07 10.10
C GLN A 14 -3.82 -8.02 9.24
N GLN A 15 -3.83 -9.32 9.56
CA GLN A 15 -3.13 -10.35 8.79
C GLN A 15 -3.74 -10.51 7.38
N VAL A 16 -5.05 -10.36 7.22
CA VAL A 16 -5.71 -10.34 5.91
C VAL A 16 -5.16 -9.21 5.04
N ILE A 17 -5.06 -7.99 5.59
CA ILE A 17 -4.46 -6.85 4.86
C ILE A 17 -3.01 -7.15 4.48
N GLN A 18 -2.19 -7.61 5.43
CA GLN A 18 -0.78 -7.92 5.18
C GLN A 18 -0.61 -9.01 4.12
N THR A 19 -1.41 -10.06 4.19
CA THR A 19 -1.37 -11.18 3.24
C THR A 19 -1.77 -10.72 1.84
N ALA A 20 -2.83 -9.91 1.73
CA ALA A 20 -3.27 -9.36 0.45
C ALA A 20 -2.15 -8.53 -0.21
N VAL A 21 -1.48 -7.67 0.56
CA VAL A 21 -0.32 -6.89 0.07
C VAL A 21 0.82 -7.82 -0.35
N GLN A 22 1.19 -8.80 0.49
CA GLN A 22 2.27 -9.73 0.18
C GLN A 22 2.00 -10.57 -1.07
N VAL A 23 0.76 -11.04 -1.27
CA VAL A 23 0.35 -11.80 -2.46
C VAL A 23 0.50 -10.94 -3.72
N PHE A 24 0.09 -9.67 -3.67
CA PHE A 24 0.33 -8.75 -4.78
C PHE A 24 1.83 -8.53 -5.02
N LEU A 25 2.63 -8.27 -3.98
CA LEU A 25 4.06 -8.04 -4.14
C LEU A 25 4.77 -9.26 -4.74
N LYS A 26 4.37 -10.47 -4.37
CA LYS A 26 4.93 -11.72 -4.91
C LYS A 26 4.52 -11.97 -6.37
N SER A 27 3.22 -11.84 -6.68
CA SER A 27 2.67 -12.21 -8.00
C SER A 27 2.77 -11.09 -9.05
N GLN A 28 2.65 -9.83 -8.63
CA GLN A 28 2.74 -8.63 -9.46
C GLN A 28 1.77 -8.58 -10.65
N THR A 29 0.64 -9.27 -10.54
CA THR A 29 -0.40 -9.29 -11.57
C THR A 29 -1.47 -8.23 -11.32
N GLY A 30 -2.12 -7.77 -12.39
CA GLY A 30 -3.25 -6.82 -12.28
C GLY A 30 -4.41 -7.38 -11.46
N ARG A 31 -4.73 -8.68 -11.61
CA ARG A 31 -5.78 -9.36 -10.84
C ARG A 31 -5.48 -9.39 -9.33
N ALA A 32 -4.23 -9.68 -8.96
CA ALA A 32 -3.80 -9.64 -7.56
C ALA A 32 -3.84 -8.20 -7.00
N ARG A 33 -3.52 -7.19 -7.82
CA ARG A 33 -3.64 -5.78 -7.41
C ARG A 33 -5.09 -5.42 -7.09
N ASP A 34 -6.00 -5.72 -8.01
CA ASP A 34 -7.43 -5.43 -7.85
C ASP A 34 -7.99 -6.13 -6.59
N THR A 35 -7.66 -7.41 -6.42
CA THR A 35 -8.04 -8.20 -5.24
C THR A 35 -7.49 -7.57 -3.96
N MET A 36 -6.19 -7.19 -3.95
CA MET A 36 -5.56 -6.54 -2.81
C MET A 36 -6.30 -5.25 -2.40
N LEU A 37 -6.58 -4.35 -3.34
CA LEU A 37 -7.21 -3.07 -3.02
C LEU A 37 -8.64 -3.24 -2.50
N LYS A 38 -9.40 -4.18 -3.06
CA LYS A 38 -10.78 -4.50 -2.62
C LYS A 38 -10.80 -5.19 -1.26
N THR A 39 -9.91 -6.14 -1.02
CA THR A 39 -9.80 -6.81 0.29
C THR A 39 -9.45 -5.82 1.39
N VAL A 40 -8.47 -4.95 1.14
CA VAL A 40 -8.11 -3.89 2.10
C VAL A 40 -9.31 -2.97 2.35
N ARG A 41 -10.03 -2.56 1.30
CA ARG A 41 -11.22 -1.72 1.44
C ARG A 41 -12.29 -2.39 2.30
N ALA A 42 -12.59 -3.67 2.07
CA ALA A 42 -13.60 -4.41 2.81
C ALA A 42 -13.30 -4.46 4.32
N VAL A 43 -12.02 -4.62 4.69
CA VAL A 43 -11.62 -4.57 6.10
C VAL A 43 -11.83 -3.16 6.67
N LEU A 44 -11.41 -2.10 5.97
CA LEU A 44 -11.61 -0.72 6.43
C LEU A 44 -13.10 -0.38 6.62
N ASP A 45 -13.96 -0.82 5.69
CA ASP A 45 -15.41 -0.62 5.74
C ASP A 45 -16.06 -1.35 6.91
N ARG A 46 -15.65 -2.60 7.19
CA ARG A 46 -16.15 -3.40 8.32
C ARG A 46 -15.98 -2.68 9.67
N TYR A 47 -14.91 -1.90 9.80
CA TYR A 47 -14.58 -1.17 11.02
C TYR A 47 -14.94 0.33 10.95
N HIS A 48 -15.56 0.78 9.85
CA HIS A 48 -15.89 2.19 9.62
C HIS A 48 -14.69 3.15 9.78
N ILE A 49 -13.49 2.70 9.41
CA ILE A 49 -12.26 3.50 9.48
C ILE A 49 -11.80 3.89 8.08
N SER A 50 -11.25 5.09 7.95
CA SER A 50 -10.72 5.58 6.67
C SER A 50 -9.26 5.19 6.43
N LYS A 51 -8.53 4.79 7.49
CA LYS A 51 -7.11 4.45 7.40
C LYS A 51 -6.68 3.46 8.48
N PHE A 52 -5.69 2.64 8.16
CA PHE A 52 -5.02 1.78 9.12
C PHE A 52 -3.51 1.75 8.86
N SER A 53 -2.70 1.78 9.93
CA SER A 53 -1.24 1.95 9.82
C SER A 53 -0.48 0.66 10.15
N PHE A 54 0.49 0.33 9.30
CA PHE A 54 1.52 -0.67 9.54
C PHE A 54 2.89 0.02 9.74
N PRO A 55 3.93 -0.72 10.14
CA PRO A 55 5.27 -0.14 10.33
C PRO A 55 5.85 0.51 9.06
N ASP A 56 5.66 -0.11 7.90
CA ASP A 56 6.27 0.34 6.64
C ASP A 56 5.31 1.11 5.71
N TYR A 57 3.99 0.95 5.88
CA TYR A 57 2.98 1.57 5.03
C TYR A 57 1.68 1.84 5.78
N VAL A 58 0.82 2.67 5.19
CA VAL A 58 -0.55 2.94 5.61
C VAL A 58 -1.48 2.48 4.50
N VAL A 59 -2.61 1.89 4.87
CA VAL A 59 -3.71 1.65 3.95
C VAL A 59 -4.81 2.67 4.18
N GLU A 60 -5.35 3.22 3.11
CA GLU A 60 -6.38 4.26 3.19
C GLU A 60 -7.54 3.96 2.24
N ALA A 61 -8.75 4.17 2.72
CA ALA A 61 -9.97 4.15 1.95
C ALA A 61 -9.93 5.28 0.91
N THR A 62 -10.16 4.96 -0.37
CA THR A 62 -10.30 6.02 -1.38
C THR A 62 -11.68 6.66 -1.29
N ARG A 63 -11.84 7.86 -1.88
CA ARG A 63 -13.15 8.49 -2.08
C ARG A 63 -14.06 7.67 -2.98
N MET A 64 -13.46 6.90 -3.91
CA MET A 64 -14.19 5.98 -4.75
C MET A 64 -14.61 4.75 -3.93
N PRO A 65 -15.90 4.39 -3.89
CA PRO A 65 -16.35 3.17 -3.24
C PRO A 65 -15.62 1.94 -3.80
N GLY A 66 -15.30 0.98 -2.94
CA GLY A 66 -14.75 -0.31 -3.34
C GLY A 66 -13.23 -0.40 -3.49
N TYR A 67 -12.48 0.71 -3.41
CA TYR A 67 -11.02 0.70 -3.48
C TYR A 67 -10.35 1.36 -2.28
N ALA A 68 -9.20 0.81 -1.91
CA ALA A 68 -8.24 1.40 -1.01
C ALA A 68 -6.95 1.78 -1.77
N VAL A 69 -6.03 2.47 -1.11
CA VAL A 69 -4.67 2.74 -1.57
C VAL A 69 -3.67 2.36 -0.49
N VAL A 70 -2.46 2.00 -0.92
CA VAL A 70 -1.31 1.73 -0.03
C VAL A 70 -0.32 2.87 -0.18
N ARG A 71 0.06 3.49 0.94
CA ARG A 71 1.03 4.59 1.00
C ARG A 71 2.21 4.22 1.85
N ALA A 72 3.42 4.33 1.31
CA ALA A 72 4.62 4.07 2.09
C ALA A 72 4.86 5.15 3.15
N ARG A 73 5.48 4.76 4.26
CA ARG A 73 5.91 5.70 5.32
C ARG A 73 7.37 6.12 5.20
N LYS A 74 8.19 5.33 4.52
CA LYS A 74 9.64 5.53 4.41
C LYS A 74 9.98 6.04 3.02
N TYR A 75 10.74 7.12 2.97
CA TYR A 75 11.21 7.75 1.74
C TYR A 75 12.60 7.21 1.37
N VAL A 76 12.84 7.06 0.07
CA VAL A 76 14.15 6.72 -0.49
C VAL A 76 14.50 7.67 -1.62
N THR A 77 15.79 7.88 -1.82
CA THR A 77 16.34 8.73 -2.90
C THR A 77 17.06 7.93 -3.99
N GLY A 78 17.33 6.65 -3.74
CA GLY A 78 18.07 5.78 -4.66
C GLY A 78 17.21 5.20 -5.80
N MET A 79 17.89 4.59 -6.77
CA MET A 79 17.30 3.92 -7.93
C MET A 79 17.06 2.41 -7.72
N VAL A 80 17.31 1.92 -6.49
CA VAL A 80 17.20 0.52 -6.11
C VAL A 80 16.32 0.31 -4.90
N CYS A 81 15.73 -0.88 -4.78
CA CYS A 81 14.99 -1.30 -3.60
C CYS A 81 15.94 -1.26 -2.39
N PRO A 82 15.57 -0.57 -1.29
CA PRO A 82 16.45 -0.37 -0.14
C PRO A 82 16.72 -1.66 0.65
N GLN A 83 16.03 -2.76 0.34
CA GLN A 83 16.20 -4.05 1.03
C GLN A 83 16.98 -5.07 0.20
N CYS A 84 16.73 -5.17 -1.11
CA CYS A 84 17.32 -6.23 -1.94
C CYS A 84 18.11 -5.72 -3.15
N GLY A 85 18.25 -4.41 -3.33
CA GLY A 85 19.03 -3.81 -4.42
C GLY A 85 18.42 -3.92 -5.82
N GLU A 86 17.20 -4.46 -5.95
CA GLU A 86 16.50 -4.56 -7.24
C GLU A 86 16.26 -3.17 -7.85
N GLN A 87 16.55 -3.00 -9.14
CA GLN A 87 16.35 -1.73 -9.85
C GLN A 87 14.87 -1.32 -9.84
N LEU A 88 14.58 -0.05 -9.57
CA LEU A 88 13.21 0.49 -9.55
C LEU A 88 12.60 0.50 -10.94
N TYR A 89 13.38 0.86 -11.95
CA TYR A 89 12.93 1.04 -13.32
C TYR A 89 13.48 -0.07 -14.21
N GLY A 90 12.68 -0.45 -15.20
CA GLY A 90 13.02 -1.51 -16.15
C GLY A 90 11.86 -2.49 -16.32
N ILE A 91 11.73 -3.04 -17.53
CA ILE A 91 10.65 -3.96 -17.89
C ILE A 91 10.71 -5.24 -17.03
N SER A 92 11.92 -5.72 -16.76
CA SER A 92 12.19 -6.90 -15.92
C SER A 92 12.24 -6.59 -14.42
N SER A 93 12.09 -5.32 -14.01
CA SER A 93 12.14 -4.93 -12.61
C SER A 93 11.09 -5.72 -11.81
N LYS A 94 11.46 -6.11 -10.59
CA LYS A 94 10.53 -6.70 -9.61
C LYS A 94 9.96 -5.65 -8.65
N VAL A 95 9.94 -4.38 -9.05
CA VAL A 95 9.32 -3.27 -8.33
C VAL A 95 8.07 -2.80 -9.08
N ARG A 96 6.98 -2.55 -8.36
CA ARG A 96 5.71 -2.09 -8.92
C ARG A 96 5.18 -0.87 -8.16
N ILE A 97 4.51 0.02 -8.89
CA ILE A 97 3.82 1.16 -8.30
C ILE A 97 2.55 0.68 -7.58
N LEU A 98 2.42 1.00 -6.31
CA LEU A 98 1.22 0.75 -5.50
C LEU A 98 0.24 1.92 -5.59
N SER A 99 0.74 3.14 -5.42
CA SER A 99 -0.05 4.37 -5.52
C SER A 99 0.84 5.55 -5.94
N VAL A 100 0.20 6.60 -6.46
CA VAL A 100 0.82 7.88 -6.79
C VAL A 100 0.05 8.96 -6.03
N GLN A 101 0.77 9.84 -5.36
CA GLN A 101 0.21 11.05 -4.76
C GLN A 101 0.76 12.25 -5.54
N GLU A 102 -0.12 12.93 -6.25
CA GLU A 102 0.24 14.09 -7.06
C GLU A 102 0.45 15.31 -6.15
N HIS A 103 1.62 15.92 -6.25
CA HIS A 103 1.89 17.26 -5.72
C HIS A 103 2.23 18.21 -6.88
N ARG A 104 2.28 19.51 -6.57
CA ARG A 104 2.51 20.57 -7.57
C ARG A 104 3.87 20.44 -8.27
N ASP A 105 4.92 20.15 -7.50
CA ASP A 105 6.31 20.20 -7.97
C ASP A 105 6.96 18.81 -8.11
N TYR A 106 6.27 17.76 -7.63
CA TYR A 106 6.71 16.38 -7.72
C TYR A 106 5.52 15.42 -7.52
N HIS A 107 5.70 14.15 -7.82
CA HIS A 107 4.75 13.11 -7.48
C HIS A 107 5.38 12.18 -6.45
N LEU A 108 4.69 11.93 -5.34
CA LEU A 108 5.15 10.96 -4.36
C LEU A 108 4.64 9.58 -4.76
N VAL A 109 5.54 8.74 -5.26
CA VAL A 109 5.19 7.41 -5.75
C VAL A 109 5.51 6.38 -4.69
N THR A 110 4.50 5.61 -4.29
CA THR A 110 4.69 4.44 -3.43
C THR A 110 5.00 3.22 -4.28
N TYR A 111 6.15 2.61 -4.03
CA TYR A 111 6.64 1.40 -4.67
C TYR A 111 6.52 0.19 -3.74
N GLY A 112 6.30 -0.97 -4.33
CA GLY A 112 6.34 -2.27 -3.69
C GLY A 112 7.25 -3.22 -4.45
N CYS A 113 8.26 -3.78 -3.78
CA CYS A 113 9.18 -4.76 -4.34
C CYS A 113 8.72 -6.19 -4.03
N ARG A 114 9.03 -7.15 -4.91
CA ARG A 114 8.77 -8.58 -4.71
C ARG A 114 9.41 -9.14 -3.43
N CYS A 115 10.48 -8.52 -2.93
CA CYS A 115 11.08 -8.87 -1.65
C CYS A 115 10.21 -8.50 -0.43
N GLY A 116 9.04 -7.90 -0.63
CA GLY A 116 8.11 -7.49 0.42
C GLY A 116 8.26 -6.04 0.87
N LYS A 117 9.29 -5.33 0.41
CA LYS A 117 9.54 -3.96 0.86
C LYS A 117 8.61 -2.96 0.17
N VAL A 118 8.03 -2.06 0.97
CA VAL A 118 7.22 -0.93 0.51
C VAL A 118 7.93 0.37 0.90
N PHE A 119 8.08 1.29 -0.04
CA PHE A 119 8.80 2.55 0.14
C PHE A 119 8.25 3.63 -0.81
N ALA A 120 8.46 4.90 -0.47
CA ALA A 120 8.07 6.03 -1.30
C ALA A 120 9.30 6.68 -1.91
N LYS A 121 9.19 7.21 -3.13
CA LYS A 121 10.20 8.06 -3.74
C LYS A 121 9.51 9.26 -4.40
N PRO A 122 10.01 10.49 -4.20
CA PRO A 122 9.58 11.62 -5.01
C PRO A 122 10.08 11.45 -6.45
N GLU A 123 9.16 11.52 -7.39
CA GLU A 123 9.41 11.57 -8.83
C GLU A 123 9.17 13.00 -9.32
N GLN A 124 10.11 13.52 -10.11
CA GLN A 124 9.95 14.84 -10.74
C GLN A 124 8.98 14.72 -11.92
N CYS A 125 8.19 15.78 -12.12
CA CYS A 125 7.31 15.93 -13.28
C CYS A 125 8.11 16.26 -14.55
#